data_AF-A0A2D5K7F0-F1
#
_entry.id   AF-A0A2D5K7F0-F1
#
_cell.length_a   1.000
_cell.length_b   1.000
_cell.length_c   1.000
_cell.angle_alpha   90.00
_cell.angle_beta   90.00
_cell.angle_gamma   90.00
#
_symmetry.space_group_name_H-M   'P 1'
#
loop_
_entity.id
_entity.type
_entity.pdbx_description
1 polymer ?
#
loop_
_entity_poly.entity_id
_entity_poly.type
_entity_poly.pdbx_seq_one_letter_code
_entity_poly.pdbx_strand_id
1 'polypeptide(L)'
;MKNLLFTAAFMVIVACNNSTPEQELNSLIQSYQDYKKDPNTNYPLGDYSEYQFEKQATFCDSLLTQLKKINTKNFIEDDRISFKLLEFVLNEAITKYKFKMHWNPILSDAGFHTSLTYHVRPITSKKNALNYLKLLKAIPLFIKQQTELIKKGLDAGMGQPLVIFKGYESTYEQHITATAEENFYYSPFLNLPNPLSQREKDSLKTAAKNIILEDVIPSFQYVKTFLEDEYYPKTRKSIGISEIPNGRAYYQSRVDYYSTLKLSPEEIHQKGLDEVARIKAKMEEIIQEVNFKGTFKEFIMFLRNDPQFYAKTPEELLKHARNIAKKL
;
A
#
# COMPACT_ATOMS: atom_id res chain seq x y z
N MET A 1 7.39 83.31 -11.94
CA MET A 1 6.55 82.29 -11.26
C MET A 1 7.38 81.02 -11.15
N LYS A 2 7.47 80.44 -9.96
CA LYS A 2 8.47 79.44 -9.54
C LYS A 2 8.17 78.05 -10.10
N ASN A 3 9.21 77.37 -10.60
CA ASN A 3 9.23 75.94 -10.87
C ASN A 3 9.21 75.16 -9.55
N LEU A 4 8.27 74.21 -9.39
CA LEU A 4 8.31 73.23 -8.30
C LEU A 4 8.61 71.85 -8.90
N LEU A 5 9.80 71.35 -8.61
CA LEU A 5 10.21 69.96 -8.80
C LEU A 5 9.51 69.09 -7.76
N PHE A 6 8.70 68.12 -8.19
CA PHE A 6 8.18 67.06 -7.33
C PHE A 6 9.11 65.86 -7.42
N THR A 7 9.91 65.64 -6.37
CA THR A 7 10.65 64.41 -6.13
C THR A 7 9.68 63.33 -5.64
N ALA A 8 9.42 62.31 -6.46
CA ALA A 8 8.68 61.12 -6.06
C ALA A 8 9.64 60.16 -5.32
N ALA A 9 9.45 60.01 -4.01
CA ALA A 9 10.13 58.99 -3.22
C ALA A 9 9.44 57.64 -3.44
N PHE A 10 10.14 56.71 -4.08
CA PHE A 10 9.67 55.34 -4.29
C PHE A 10 9.91 54.54 -3.01
N MET A 11 8.87 54.42 -2.17
CA MET A 11 8.91 53.61 -0.96
C MET A 11 8.69 52.14 -1.36
N VAL A 12 9.78 51.36 -1.40
CA VAL A 12 9.73 49.90 -1.59
C VAL A 12 9.16 49.29 -0.30
N ILE A 13 7.87 48.91 -0.34
CA ILE A 13 7.25 48.12 0.72
C ILE A 13 7.71 46.68 0.54
N VAL A 14 8.71 46.28 1.32
CA VAL A 14 9.00 44.85 1.55
C VAL A 14 7.86 44.32 2.43
N ALA A 15 6.85 43.72 1.82
CA ALA A 15 5.82 43.01 2.54
C ALA A 15 6.43 41.74 3.15
N CYS A 16 6.85 41.81 4.41
CA CYS A 16 7.05 40.62 5.22
C CYS A 16 5.69 39.94 5.38
N ASN A 17 5.44 38.87 4.61
CA ASN A 17 4.33 37.98 4.87
C ASN A 17 4.62 37.25 6.20
N ASN A 18 4.18 37.82 7.32
CA ASN A 18 4.15 37.13 8.59
C ASN A 18 2.99 36.14 8.55
N SER A 19 3.19 34.99 7.92
CA SER A 19 2.25 33.87 7.95
C SER A 19 2.04 33.41 9.40
N THR A 20 0.80 33.09 9.76
CA THR A 20 0.54 32.47 11.07
C THR A 20 1.07 31.03 11.07
N PRO A 21 1.42 30.45 12.24
CA PRO A 21 1.82 29.04 12.33
C PRO A 21 0.82 28.05 11.71
N GLU A 22 -0.48 28.36 11.79
CA GLU A 22 -1.55 27.58 11.14
C GLU A 22 -1.48 27.68 9.61
N GLN A 23 -1.26 28.88 9.06
CA GLN A 23 -1.09 29.08 7.62
C GLN A 23 0.15 28.37 7.08
N GLU A 24 1.25 28.38 7.84
CA GLU A 24 2.45 27.62 7.51
C GLU A 24 2.15 26.11 7.48
N LEU A 25 1.46 25.58 8.50
CA LEU A 25 1.07 24.17 8.56
C LEU A 25 0.20 23.78 7.37
N ASN A 26 -0.84 24.56 7.07
CA ASN A 26 -1.75 24.32 5.95
C ASN A 26 -1.02 24.35 4.59
N SER A 27 -0.04 25.26 4.42
CA SER A 27 0.79 25.31 3.22
C SER A 27 1.65 24.05 3.04
N LEU A 28 2.23 23.52 4.11
CA LEU A 28 2.99 22.26 4.06
C LEU A 28 2.09 21.05 3.77
N ILE A 29 0.90 21.00 4.37
CA ILE A 29 -0.10 19.97 4.08
C ILE A 29 -0.49 20.01 2.61
N GLN A 30 -0.79 21.20 2.07
CA GLN A 30 -1.14 21.37 0.67
C GLN A 30 0.01 20.93 -0.25
N SER A 31 1.24 21.34 0.05
CA SER A 31 2.44 20.92 -0.68
C SER A 31 2.59 19.39 -0.72
N TYR A 32 2.39 18.72 0.41
CA TYR A 32 2.42 17.26 0.48
C TYR A 32 1.31 16.60 -0.36
N GLN A 33 0.09 17.15 -0.30
CA GLN A 33 -1.06 16.63 -1.06
C GLN A 33 -0.86 16.80 -2.57
N ASP A 34 -0.30 17.91 -3.02
CA ASP A 34 -0.11 18.20 -4.43
C ASP A 34 1.04 17.41 -5.04
N TYR A 35 2.08 17.07 -4.26
CA TYR A 35 3.15 16.17 -4.70
C TYR A 35 2.61 14.82 -5.19
N LYS A 36 1.51 14.32 -4.62
CA LYS A 36 0.89 13.05 -5.02
C LYS A 36 -0.04 13.13 -6.24
N LYS A 37 -0.43 14.34 -6.66
CA LYS A 37 -1.50 14.51 -7.67
C LYS A 37 -1.01 14.58 -9.10
N ASP A 38 0.28 14.79 -9.36
CA ASP A 38 0.78 14.97 -10.73
C ASP A 38 0.84 13.63 -11.48
N PRO A 39 -0.10 13.33 -12.39
CA PRO A 39 -0.11 12.07 -13.11
C PRO A 39 0.95 12.13 -14.19
N ASN A 40 2.07 11.45 -13.97
CA ASN A 40 3.07 11.26 -15.01
C ASN A 40 2.48 10.41 -16.15
N THR A 41 1.98 11.07 -17.20
CA THR A 41 1.29 10.40 -18.32
C THR A 41 2.20 9.46 -19.11
N ASN A 42 3.51 9.58 -18.96
CA ASN A 42 4.49 8.66 -19.56
C ASN A 42 4.61 7.32 -18.80
N TYR A 43 4.12 7.25 -17.56
CA TYR A 43 4.14 6.06 -16.72
C TYR A 43 2.74 5.76 -16.15
N PRO A 44 1.83 5.18 -16.96
CA PRO A 44 0.45 4.91 -16.53
C PRO A 44 0.34 4.00 -15.30
N LEU A 45 1.34 3.16 -15.06
CA LEU A 45 1.45 2.28 -13.90
C LEU A 45 2.41 2.81 -12.82
N GLY A 46 2.92 4.03 -12.97
CA GLY A 46 3.90 4.64 -12.06
C GLY A 46 5.35 4.47 -12.54
N ASP A 47 6.17 5.44 -12.16
CA ASP A 47 7.63 5.43 -12.33
C ASP A 47 8.26 4.88 -11.05
N TYR A 48 8.88 3.72 -11.16
CA TYR A 48 9.54 3.00 -10.08
C TYR A 48 11.06 3.04 -10.23
N SER A 49 11.60 4.04 -10.93
CA SER A 49 13.03 4.29 -10.89
C SER A 49 13.48 4.67 -9.47
N GLU A 50 14.70 4.29 -9.12
CA GLU A 50 15.27 4.61 -7.80
C GLU A 50 15.31 6.13 -7.55
N TYR A 51 15.50 6.91 -8.61
CA TYR A 51 15.44 8.36 -8.58
C TYR A 51 14.11 8.90 -8.02
N GLN A 52 12.96 8.29 -8.35
CA GLN A 52 11.68 8.78 -7.82
C GLN A 52 11.54 8.52 -6.32
N PHE A 53 12.04 7.39 -5.83
CA PHE A 53 12.05 7.09 -4.40
C PHE A 53 12.95 8.05 -3.63
N GLU A 54 14.12 8.37 -4.19
CA GLU A 54 15.03 9.37 -3.62
C GLU A 54 14.37 10.76 -3.61
N LYS A 55 13.85 11.21 -4.76
CA LYS A 55 13.17 12.50 -4.89
C LYS A 55 12.03 12.64 -3.88
N GLN A 56 11.22 11.59 -3.70
CA GLN A 56 10.14 11.59 -2.70
C GLN A 56 10.68 11.70 -1.27
N ALA A 57 11.74 10.96 -0.94
CA ALA A 57 12.33 11.00 0.39
C ALA A 57 12.92 12.39 0.69
N THR A 58 13.66 12.97 -0.24
CA THR A 58 14.24 14.32 -0.12
C THR A 58 13.15 15.39 0.00
N PHE A 59 12.07 15.28 -0.79
CA PHE A 59 10.92 16.16 -0.66
C PHE A 59 10.29 16.08 0.72
N CYS A 60 10.07 14.86 1.24
CA CYS A 60 9.49 14.66 2.57
C CYS A 60 10.40 15.16 3.68
N ASP A 61 11.72 14.97 3.57
CA ASP A 61 12.71 15.46 4.53
C ASP A 61 12.77 16.99 4.58
N SER A 62 12.69 17.65 3.41
CA SER A 62 12.56 19.11 3.31
C SER A 62 11.29 19.62 4.01
N LEU A 63 10.13 18.99 3.76
CA LEU A 63 8.89 19.36 4.43
C LEU A 63 8.96 19.12 5.94
N LEU A 64 9.56 18.02 6.39
CA LEU A 64 9.72 17.72 7.81
C LEU A 64 10.61 18.75 8.50
N THR A 65 11.68 19.19 7.84
CA THR A 65 12.56 20.25 8.33
C THR A 65 11.83 21.58 8.47
N GLN A 66 10.91 21.91 7.56
CA GLN A 66 10.07 23.11 7.66
C GLN A 66 9.02 22.96 8.77
N LEU A 67 8.35 21.81 8.83
CA LEU A 67 7.33 21.49 9.84
C LEU A 67 7.87 21.67 11.26
N LYS A 68 9.09 21.19 11.53
CA LYS A 68 9.75 21.31 12.85
C LYS A 68 10.06 22.74 13.29
N LYS A 69 9.99 23.73 12.38
CA LYS A 69 10.20 25.15 12.71
C LYS A 69 8.92 25.87 13.14
N ILE A 70 7.75 25.28 12.88
CA ILE A 70 6.47 25.90 13.18
C ILE A 70 6.28 25.98 14.70
N ASN A 71 5.93 27.17 15.20
CA ASN A 71 5.63 27.37 16.61
C ASN A 71 4.25 26.80 16.96
N THR A 72 4.23 25.65 17.64
CA THR A 72 3.00 24.93 17.97
C THR A 72 2.31 25.41 19.27
N LYS A 73 2.84 26.44 19.95
CA LYS A 73 2.37 26.85 21.30
C LYS A 73 0.88 27.18 21.35
N ASN A 74 0.36 27.82 20.29
CA ASN A 74 -1.02 28.32 20.23
C ASN A 74 -1.93 27.47 19.33
N PHE A 75 -1.49 26.29 18.91
CA PHE A 75 -2.32 25.39 18.12
C PHE A 75 -3.55 24.94 18.90
N ILE A 76 -4.70 24.98 18.24
CA ILE A 76 -5.92 24.29 18.69
C ILE A 76 -5.76 22.78 18.47
N GLU A 77 -6.72 22.00 18.94
CA GLU A 77 -6.65 20.54 18.87
C GLU A 77 -6.47 20.01 17.43
N ASP A 78 -7.26 20.51 16.48
CA ASP A 78 -7.21 20.10 15.07
C ASP A 78 -5.85 20.40 14.41
N ASP A 79 -5.24 21.54 14.73
CA ASP A 79 -3.90 21.89 14.24
C ASP A 79 -2.84 20.94 14.80
N ARG A 80 -2.94 20.58 16.09
CA ARG A 80 -2.01 19.63 16.72
C ARG A 80 -2.13 18.24 16.10
N ILE A 81 -3.35 17.80 15.81
CA ILE A 81 -3.62 16.53 15.14
C ILE A 81 -3.04 16.56 13.73
N SER A 82 -3.32 17.62 12.97
CA SER A 82 -2.84 17.79 11.60
C SER A 82 -1.32 17.85 11.52
N PHE A 83 -0.68 18.58 12.45
CA PHE A 83 0.78 18.61 12.59
C PHE A 83 1.36 17.23 12.84
N LYS A 84 0.83 16.48 13.83
CA LYS A 84 1.30 15.13 14.16
C LYS A 84 1.08 14.15 13.01
N LEU A 85 -0.06 14.25 12.32
CA LEU A 85 -0.35 13.38 11.18
C LEU A 85 0.59 13.67 10.01
N LEU A 86 0.86 14.95 9.72
CA LEU A 86 1.83 15.32 8.69
C LEU A 86 3.24 14.83 9.07
N GLU A 87 3.67 15.05 10.31
CA GLU A 87 4.94 14.53 10.81
C GLU A 87 5.03 13.00 10.66
N PHE A 88 3.96 12.27 11.00
CA PHE A 88 3.88 10.82 10.89
C PHE A 88 4.07 10.35 9.45
N VAL A 89 3.32 10.91 8.48
CA VAL A 89 3.41 10.47 7.08
C VAL A 89 4.74 10.85 6.41
N LEU A 90 5.34 11.98 6.79
CA LEU A 90 6.65 12.40 6.28
C LEU A 90 7.75 11.47 6.80
N ASN A 91 7.78 11.21 8.11
CA ASN A 91 8.75 10.29 8.71
C ASN A 91 8.67 8.88 8.12
N GLU A 92 7.46 8.39 7.81
CA GLU A 92 7.30 7.07 7.20
C GLU A 92 7.91 6.99 5.80
N ALA A 93 7.74 8.02 4.96
CA ALA A 93 8.34 8.07 3.64
C ALA A 93 9.88 8.07 3.72
N ILE A 94 10.44 8.89 4.60
CA ILE A 94 11.89 8.97 4.85
C ILE A 94 12.41 7.63 5.39
N THR A 95 11.70 7.02 6.34
CA THR A 95 12.07 5.74 6.94
C THR A 95 12.09 4.61 5.91
N LYS A 96 11.06 4.50 5.09
CA LYS A 96 10.99 3.50 4.01
C LYS A 96 12.16 3.63 3.02
N TYR A 97 12.54 4.86 2.66
CA TYR A 97 13.69 5.09 1.79
C TYR A 97 15.01 4.77 2.48
N LYS A 98 15.20 5.22 3.73
CA LYS A 98 16.38 4.94 4.56
C LYS A 98 16.66 3.45 4.68
N PHE A 99 15.62 2.66 4.90
CA PHE A 99 15.71 1.20 5.02
C PHE A 99 15.51 0.46 3.67
N LYS A 100 15.57 1.17 2.53
CA LYS A 100 15.54 0.60 1.18
C LYS A 100 14.35 -0.35 0.93
N MET A 101 13.19 -0.06 1.52
CA MET A 101 12.01 -0.92 1.40
C MET A 101 11.44 -0.99 -0.02
N HIS A 102 11.79 -0.05 -0.88
CA HIS A 102 11.46 -0.09 -2.31
C HIS A 102 12.21 -1.19 -3.08
N TRP A 103 13.28 -1.76 -2.52
CA TRP A 103 13.98 -2.93 -3.10
C TRP A 103 13.29 -4.27 -2.77
N ASN A 104 12.30 -4.26 -1.87
CA ASN A 104 11.54 -5.46 -1.52
C ASN A 104 10.03 -5.20 -1.57
N PRO A 105 9.45 -5.03 -2.78
CA PRO A 105 8.04 -4.73 -2.99
C PRO A 105 7.10 -5.96 -2.93
N ILE A 106 7.62 -7.16 -2.69
CA ILE A 106 6.83 -8.40 -2.62
C ILE A 106 6.48 -8.72 -1.17
N LEU A 107 5.25 -9.16 -0.91
CA LEU A 107 4.74 -9.70 0.36
C LEU A 107 4.07 -11.06 0.11
N SER A 108 3.60 -11.72 1.18
CA SER A 108 2.90 -13.01 1.08
C SER A 108 1.55 -12.91 0.38
N ASP A 109 0.88 -11.76 0.49
CA ASP A 109 -0.47 -11.48 0.01
C ASP A 109 -0.55 -10.28 -0.95
N ALA A 110 0.58 -9.65 -1.23
CA ALA A 110 0.68 -8.52 -2.14
C ALA A 110 2.00 -8.57 -2.94
N GLY A 111 2.01 -7.95 -4.11
CA GLY A 111 3.19 -7.87 -4.96
C GLY A 111 2.93 -6.97 -6.14
N PHE A 112 3.99 -6.61 -6.85
CA PHE A 112 3.87 -5.73 -8.02
C PHE A 112 3.01 -6.37 -9.13
N HIS A 113 3.12 -7.68 -9.36
CA HIS A 113 2.34 -8.36 -10.40
C HIS A 113 0.90 -8.63 -9.97
N THR A 114 0.63 -8.90 -8.69
CA THR A 114 -0.74 -9.12 -8.21
C THR A 114 -1.55 -7.84 -8.15
N SER A 115 -0.90 -6.70 -7.90
CA SER A 115 -1.58 -5.40 -7.87
C SER A 115 -2.18 -4.97 -9.21
N LEU A 116 -1.66 -5.50 -10.33
CA LEU A 116 -2.15 -5.24 -11.67
C LEU A 116 -3.63 -5.63 -11.86
N THR A 117 -4.07 -6.68 -11.15
CA THR A 117 -5.46 -7.16 -11.21
C THR A 117 -6.46 -6.11 -10.70
N TYR A 118 -6.05 -5.20 -9.82
CA TYR A 118 -6.89 -4.10 -9.34
C TYR A 118 -7.21 -3.06 -10.43
N HIS A 119 -6.53 -3.08 -11.57
CA HIS A 119 -6.84 -2.20 -12.69
C HIS A 119 -7.92 -2.77 -13.62
N VAL A 120 -8.29 -4.05 -13.46
CA VAL A 120 -9.36 -4.67 -14.24
C VAL A 120 -10.71 -4.18 -13.72
N ARG A 121 -11.40 -3.37 -14.52
CA ARG A 121 -12.70 -2.75 -14.19
C ARG A 121 -13.62 -2.75 -15.42
N PRO A 122 -14.95 -2.74 -15.23
CA PRO A 122 -15.89 -2.62 -16.35
C PRO A 122 -15.60 -1.38 -17.20
N ILE A 123 -15.55 -1.55 -18.51
CA ILE A 123 -15.41 -0.45 -19.47
C ILE A 123 -16.79 0.17 -19.70
N THR A 124 -16.95 1.44 -19.33
CA THR A 124 -18.22 2.17 -19.48
C THR A 124 -18.20 3.22 -20.59
N SER A 125 -17.04 3.49 -21.20
CA SER A 125 -16.90 4.46 -22.30
C SER A 125 -15.69 4.15 -23.18
N LYS A 126 -15.62 4.78 -24.37
CA LYS A 126 -14.45 4.72 -25.25
C LYS A 126 -13.19 5.23 -24.56
N LYS A 127 -13.30 6.33 -23.81
CA LYS A 127 -12.18 6.91 -23.05
C LYS A 127 -11.63 5.92 -22.03
N ASN A 128 -12.51 5.22 -21.31
CA ASN A 128 -12.10 4.20 -20.35
C ASN A 128 -11.39 3.03 -21.04
N ALA A 129 -11.91 2.58 -22.19
CA ALA A 129 -11.28 1.52 -22.98
C ALA A 129 -9.86 1.91 -23.42
N LEU A 130 -9.69 3.12 -23.96
CA LEU A 130 -8.38 3.61 -24.40
C LEU A 130 -7.39 3.79 -23.25
N ASN A 131 -7.84 4.28 -22.09
CA ASN A 131 -7.01 4.39 -20.90
C ASN A 131 -6.57 3.02 -20.39
N TYR A 132 -7.48 2.04 -20.41
CA TYR A 132 -7.16 0.68 -20.00
C TYR A 132 -6.16 0.01 -20.97
N LEU A 133 -6.32 0.19 -22.29
CA LEU A 133 -5.33 -0.27 -23.27
C LEU A 133 -3.94 0.34 -23.03
N LYS A 134 -3.86 1.65 -22.72
CA LYS A 134 -2.59 2.31 -22.35
C LYS A 134 -1.97 1.70 -21.09
N LEU A 135 -2.79 1.36 -20.10
CA LEU A 135 -2.34 0.73 -18.87
C LEU A 135 -1.79 -0.67 -19.14
N LEU A 136 -2.51 -1.50 -19.91
CA LEU A 136 -2.04 -2.84 -20.29
C LEU A 136 -0.70 -2.77 -21.04
N LYS A 137 -0.56 -1.81 -21.96
CA LYS A 137 0.68 -1.59 -22.72
C LYS A 137 1.86 -1.10 -21.85
N ALA A 138 1.58 -0.59 -20.66
CA ALA A 138 2.62 -0.16 -19.71
C ALA A 138 3.14 -1.31 -18.82
N ILE A 139 2.47 -2.47 -18.80
CA ILE A 139 2.82 -3.61 -17.95
C ILE A 139 4.29 -4.06 -18.11
N PRO A 140 4.84 -4.23 -19.33
CA PRO A 140 6.22 -4.68 -19.50
C PRO A 140 7.24 -3.75 -18.82
N LEU A 141 7.09 -2.43 -19.01
CA LEU A 141 7.97 -1.43 -18.41
C LEU A 141 7.82 -1.39 -16.88
N PHE A 142 6.60 -1.48 -16.38
CA PHE A 142 6.33 -1.54 -14.95
C PHE A 142 7.01 -2.75 -14.30
N ILE A 143 6.82 -3.96 -14.86
CA ILE A 143 7.46 -5.18 -14.36
C ILE A 143 8.99 -5.08 -14.42
N LYS A 144 9.55 -4.54 -15.52
CA LYS A 144 11.00 -4.33 -15.64
C LYS A 144 11.55 -3.49 -14.50
N GLN A 145 10.98 -2.30 -14.26
CA GLN A 145 11.41 -1.41 -13.19
C GLN A 145 11.37 -2.10 -11.81
N GLN A 146 10.32 -2.87 -11.53
CA GLN A 146 10.18 -3.62 -10.28
C GLN A 146 11.27 -4.67 -10.12
N THR A 147 11.51 -5.48 -11.16
CA THR A 147 12.55 -6.53 -11.11
C THR A 147 13.96 -5.95 -10.97
N GLU A 148 14.24 -4.77 -11.52
CA GLU A 148 15.52 -4.08 -11.33
C GLU A 148 15.75 -3.67 -9.86
N LEU A 149 14.72 -3.16 -9.17
CA LEU A 149 14.81 -2.86 -7.74
C LEU A 149 14.94 -4.13 -6.89
N ILE A 150 14.19 -5.17 -7.24
CA ILE A 150 14.23 -6.45 -6.53
C ILE A 150 15.61 -7.08 -6.62
N LYS A 151 16.26 -7.02 -7.80
CA LYS A 151 17.64 -7.52 -7.98
C LYS A 151 18.61 -6.85 -7.01
N LYS A 152 18.52 -5.52 -6.85
CA LYS A 152 19.30 -4.79 -5.82
C LYS A 152 19.01 -5.29 -4.40
N GLY A 153 17.74 -5.54 -4.09
CA GLY A 153 17.32 -6.10 -2.81
C GLY A 153 17.90 -7.49 -2.55
N LEU A 154 17.89 -8.38 -3.55
CA LEU A 154 18.49 -9.70 -3.46
C LEU A 154 20.00 -9.64 -3.25
N ASP A 155 20.70 -8.79 -4.02
CA ASP A 155 22.15 -8.60 -3.90
C ASP A 155 22.54 -8.02 -2.52
N ALA A 156 21.64 -7.23 -1.91
CA ALA A 156 21.79 -6.70 -0.55
C ALA A 156 21.29 -7.67 0.55
N GLY A 157 20.85 -8.88 0.23
CA GLY A 157 20.33 -9.86 1.20
C GLY A 157 18.97 -9.47 1.83
N MET A 158 18.19 -8.62 1.15
CA MET A 158 16.91 -8.08 1.62
C MET A 158 15.68 -8.80 1.05
N GLY A 159 15.85 -9.97 0.42
CA GLY A 159 14.74 -10.79 -0.10
C GLY A 159 13.76 -11.26 0.99
N GLN A 160 12.56 -11.67 0.57
CA GLN A 160 11.55 -12.24 1.46
C GLN A 160 11.93 -13.63 1.99
N PRO A 161 11.38 -14.09 3.12
CA PRO A 161 11.55 -15.48 3.56
C PRO A 161 11.02 -16.46 2.52
N LEU A 162 11.77 -17.51 2.17
CA LEU A 162 11.34 -18.53 1.19
C LEU A 162 9.99 -19.17 1.56
N VAL A 163 9.71 -19.31 2.87
CA VAL A 163 8.51 -19.96 3.39
C VAL A 163 7.20 -19.30 2.92
N ILE A 164 7.21 -18.02 2.56
CA ILE A 164 5.98 -17.31 2.13
C ILE A 164 5.59 -17.63 0.69
N PHE A 165 6.45 -18.30 -0.08
CA PHE A 165 6.23 -18.54 -1.51
C PHE A 165 5.56 -19.87 -1.84
N LYS A 166 5.15 -20.65 -0.83
CA LYS A 166 4.39 -21.88 -1.07
C LYS A 166 3.03 -21.56 -1.70
N GLY A 167 2.77 -22.02 -2.93
CA GLY A 167 1.53 -21.75 -3.66
C GLY A 167 1.51 -20.39 -4.38
N TYR A 168 2.62 -19.65 -4.33
CA TYR A 168 2.72 -18.32 -4.94
C TYR A 168 2.72 -18.37 -6.47
N GLU A 169 3.03 -19.52 -7.06
CA GLU A 169 2.99 -19.77 -8.51
C GLU A 169 1.62 -19.46 -9.12
N SER A 170 0.55 -19.73 -8.38
CA SER A 170 -0.82 -19.40 -8.79
C SER A 170 -1.02 -17.91 -9.09
N THR A 171 -0.22 -17.02 -8.50
CA THR A 171 -0.34 -15.57 -8.67
C THR A 171 0.09 -15.08 -10.05
N TYR A 172 0.94 -15.82 -10.77
CA TYR A 172 1.39 -15.47 -12.11
C TYR A 172 0.96 -16.49 -13.19
N GLU A 173 0.84 -17.78 -12.86
CA GLU A 173 0.47 -18.82 -13.84
C GLU A 173 -0.93 -18.63 -14.42
N GLN A 174 -1.88 -18.18 -13.60
CA GLN A 174 -3.25 -17.88 -14.04
C GLN A 174 -3.34 -16.79 -15.14
N HIS A 175 -2.27 -16.02 -15.34
CA HIS A 175 -2.19 -14.96 -16.33
C HIS A 175 -1.42 -15.37 -17.60
N ILE A 176 -0.89 -16.59 -17.65
CA ILE A 176 -0.21 -17.18 -18.81
C ILE A 176 -1.20 -18.08 -19.54
N THR A 177 -2.09 -17.47 -20.31
CA THR A 177 -3.18 -18.16 -21.02
C THR A 177 -2.82 -18.51 -22.46
N ALA A 178 -3.53 -19.47 -23.07
CA ALA A 178 -3.29 -19.86 -24.46
C ALA A 178 -3.82 -18.81 -25.46
N THR A 179 -4.93 -18.17 -25.10
CA THR A 179 -5.55 -17.10 -25.89
C THR A 179 -5.70 -15.81 -25.09
N ALA A 180 -5.91 -14.68 -25.79
CA ALA A 180 -6.20 -13.42 -25.12
C ALA A 180 -7.56 -13.46 -24.41
N GLU A 181 -8.55 -14.13 -25.00
CA GLU A 181 -9.93 -14.17 -24.51
C GLU A 181 -10.09 -14.92 -23.19
N GLU A 182 -9.23 -15.91 -22.93
CA GLU A 182 -9.15 -16.61 -21.65
C GLU A 182 -8.46 -15.77 -20.56
N ASN A 183 -7.75 -14.71 -20.95
CA ASN A 183 -6.96 -13.91 -20.03
C ASN A 183 -7.85 -12.97 -19.19
N PHE A 184 -7.63 -12.95 -17.87
CA PHE A 184 -8.38 -12.08 -16.96
C PHE A 184 -8.33 -10.59 -17.37
N TYR A 185 -7.19 -10.12 -17.90
CA TYR A 185 -7.02 -8.74 -18.36
C TYR A 185 -7.88 -8.40 -19.59
N TYR A 186 -8.34 -9.40 -20.35
CA TYR A 186 -9.25 -9.22 -21.49
C TYR A 186 -10.72 -9.10 -21.07
N SER A 187 -11.08 -9.59 -19.88
CA SER A 187 -12.47 -9.72 -19.46
C SER A 187 -13.34 -8.46 -19.64
N PRO A 188 -12.85 -7.21 -19.47
CA PRO A 188 -13.67 -6.01 -19.71
C PRO A 188 -14.08 -5.81 -21.18
N PHE A 189 -13.34 -6.37 -22.14
CA PHE A 189 -13.62 -6.24 -23.57
C PHE A 189 -14.69 -7.24 -24.05
N LEU A 190 -15.05 -8.23 -23.24
CA LEU A 190 -16.15 -9.16 -23.54
C LEU A 190 -17.51 -8.43 -23.54
N ASN A 191 -17.67 -7.46 -22.64
CA ASN A 191 -18.93 -6.74 -22.42
C ASN A 191 -18.74 -5.22 -22.61
N LEU A 192 -18.46 -4.80 -23.85
CA LEU A 192 -18.33 -3.39 -24.20
C LEU A 192 -19.70 -2.69 -24.29
N PRO A 193 -19.82 -1.42 -23.83
CA PRO A 193 -21.10 -0.76 -23.64
C PRO A 193 -21.79 -0.40 -24.97
N ASN A 194 -23.13 -0.34 -24.95
CA ASN A 194 -23.96 -0.09 -26.14
C ASN A 194 -23.69 1.23 -26.89
N PRO A 195 -23.32 2.35 -26.25
CA PRO A 195 -23.02 3.59 -26.97
C PRO A 195 -21.85 3.51 -27.95
N LEU A 196 -21.02 2.46 -27.91
CA LEU A 196 -19.96 2.23 -28.89
C LEU A 196 -20.53 1.59 -30.15
N SER A 197 -20.13 2.10 -31.31
CA SER A 197 -20.43 1.47 -32.60
C SER A 197 -19.78 0.10 -32.71
N GLN A 198 -20.32 -0.77 -33.58
CA GLN A 198 -19.74 -2.10 -33.81
C GLN A 198 -18.27 -2.01 -34.25
N ARG A 199 -17.96 -1.09 -35.17
CA ARG A 199 -16.59 -0.82 -35.63
C ARG A 199 -15.65 -0.46 -34.47
N GLU A 200 -16.10 0.37 -33.53
CA GLU A 200 -15.29 0.72 -32.35
C GLU A 200 -15.09 -0.48 -31.43
N LYS A 201 -16.14 -1.27 -31.20
CA LYS A 201 -16.04 -2.49 -30.39
C LYS A 201 -15.03 -3.46 -31.00
N ASP A 202 -15.09 -3.67 -32.30
CA ASP A 202 -14.18 -4.58 -33.01
C ASP A 202 -12.73 -4.05 -32.96
N SER A 203 -12.50 -2.76 -33.22
CA SER A 203 -11.17 -2.17 -33.08
C SER A 203 -10.60 -2.28 -31.66
N LEU A 204 -11.43 -2.04 -30.63
CA LEU A 204 -10.99 -2.14 -29.23
C LEU A 204 -10.65 -3.58 -28.84
N LYS A 205 -11.48 -4.54 -29.26
CA LYS A 205 -11.23 -5.97 -29.04
C LYS A 205 -9.93 -6.42 -29.70
N THR A 206 -9.72 -6.06 -30.97
CA THR A 206 -8.47 -6.41 -31.69
C THR A 206 -7.25 -5.80 -31.03
N ALA A 207 -7.31 -4.51 -30.65
CA ALA A 207 -6.21 -3.87 -29.94
C ALA A 207 -5.90 -4.54 -28.59
N ALA A 208 -6.94 -4.92 -27.84
CA ALA A 208 -6.79 -5.63 -26.58
C ALA A 208 -6.15 -7.01 -26.76
N LYS A 209 -6.60 -7.78 -27.76
CA LYS A 209 -6.02 -9.10 -28.05
C LYS A 209 -4.53 -9.00 -28.34
N ASN A 210 -4.14 -8.06 -29.21
CA ASN A 210 -2.74 -7.88 -29.58
C ASN A 210 -1.89 -7.50 -28.36
N ILE A 211 -2.31 -6.51 -27.57
CA ILE A 211 -1.59 -6.12 -26.35
C ILE A 211 -1.47 -7.28 -25.36
N ILE A 212 -2.52 -8.10 -25.21
CA ILE A 212 -2.46 -9.22 -24.28
C ILE A 212 -1.49 -10.31 -24.73
N LEU A 213 -1.51 -10.65 -26.03
CA LEU A 213 -0.63 -11.67 -26.59
C LEU A 213 0.83 -11.20 -26.67
N GLU A 214 1.06 -9.93 -27.00
CA GLU A 214 2.41 -9.39 -27.26
C GLU A 214 3.06 -8.79 -26.01
N ASP A 215 2.29 -8.20 -25.09
CA ASP A 215 2.82 -7.48 -23.92
C ASP A 215 2.49 -8.21 -22.60
N VAL A 216 1.21 -8.53 -22.36
CA VAL A 216 0.76 -8.99 -21.02
C VAL A 216 1.21 -10.42 -20.71
N ILE A 217 0.86 -11.39 -21.56
CA ILE A 217 1.23 -12.81 -21.35
C ILE A 217 2.76 -12.97 -21.27
N PRO A 218 3.57 -12.40 -22.18
CA PRO A 218 5.02 -12.48 -22.09
C PRO A 218 5.59 -11.83 -20.82
N SER A 219 4.96 -10.76 -20.32
CA SER A 219 5.39 -10.15 -19.06
C SER A 219 5.16 -11.07 -17.86
N PHE A 220 4.05 -11.82 -17.82
CA PHE A 220 3.82 -12.81 -16.76
C PHE A 220 4.70 -14.05 -16.89
N GLN A 221 5.05 -14.46 -18.12
CA GLN A 221 6.09 -15.48 -18.35
C GLN A 221 7.44 -15.01 -17.80
N TYR A 222 7.83 -13.75 -18.05
CA TYR A 222 9.03 -13.18 -17.47
C TYR A 222 8.98 -13.13 -15.93
N VAL A 223 7.84 -12.77 -15.33
CA VAL A 223 7.67 -12.81 -13.86
C VAL A 223 7.87 -14.22 -13.32
N LYS A 224 7.29 -15.25 -13.97
CA LYS A 224 7.48 -16.65 -13.61
C LYS A 224 8.97 -17.01 -13.62
N THR A 225 9.65 -16.82 -14.75
CA THR A 225 11.08 -17.11 -14.89
C THR A 225 11.92 -16.34 -13.86
N PHE A 226 11.66 -15.05 -13.68
CA PHE A 226 12.38 -14.24 -12.70
C PHE A 226 12.20 -14.76 -11.26
N LEU A 227 10.97 -15.12 -10.87
CA LEU A 227 10.71 -15.62 -9.52
C LEU A 227 11.35 -16.99 -9.30
N GLU A 228 11.16 -17.92 -10.24
CA GLU A 228 11.61 -19.31 -10.12
C GLU A 228 13.13 -19.44 -10.24
N ASP A 229 13.74 -18.74 -11.20
CA ASP A 229 15.15 -18.95 -11.55
C ASP A 229 16.10 -17.94 -10.88
N GLU A 230 15.63 -16.72 -10.59
CA GLU A 230 16.47 -15.67 -9.98
C GLU A 230 16.12 -15.38 -8.52
N TYR A 231 14.84 -15.22 -8.17
CA TYR A 231 14.42 -14.77 -6.85
C TYR A 231 14.48 -15.89 -5.80
N TYR A 232 13.76 -17.00 -5.99
CA TYR A 232 13.67 -18.07 -5.00
C TYR A 232 15.04 -18.66 -4.62
N PRO A 233 15.99 -18.90 -5.56
CA PRO A 233 17.30 -19.44 -5.19
C PRO A 233 18.14 -18.50 -4.32
N LYS A 234 17.92 -17.19 -4.44
CA LYS A 234 18.67 -16.15 -3.70
C LYS A 234 17.96 -15.66 -2.44
N THR A 235 16.71 -16.07 -2.23
CA THR A 235 15.91 -15.57 -1.12
C THR A 235 16.32 -16.23 0.20
N ARG A 236 16.18 -15.50 1.30
CA ARG A 236 16.60 -15.96 2.62
C ARG A 236 15.69 -17.07 3.16
N LYS A 237 16.26 -17.97 3.97
CA LYS A 237 15.50 -19.00 4.72
C LYS A 237 15.05 -18.53 6.09
N SER A 238 15.74 -17.54 6.66
CA SER A 238 15.32 -16.93 7.92
C SER A 238 13.95 -16.26 7.78
N ILE A 239 13.18 -16.22 8.87
CA ILE A 239 11.81 -15.69 8.85
C ILE A 239 11.74 -14.23 9.33
N GLY A 240 12.52 -13.89 10.36
CA GLY A 240 12.48 -12.57 10.99
C GLY A 240 13.07 -11.49 10.09
N ILE A 241 12.46 -10.31 10.06
CA ILE A 241 13.05 -9.14 9.40
C ILE A 241 14.31 -8.66 10.12
N SER A 242 14.54 -9.08 11.36
CA SER A 242 15.80 -8.85 12.10
C SER A 242 17.03 -9.38 11.38
N GLU A 243 16.86 -10.35 10.49
CA GLU A 243 17.92 -11.13 9.83
C GLU A 243 18.38 -10.53 8.49
N ILE A 244 17.88 -9.35 8.11
CA ILE A 244 18.40 -8.59 6.97
C ILE A 244 19.30 -7.44 7.46
N PRO A 245 20.12 -6.81 6.60
CA PRO A 245 20.89 -5.64 7.00
C PRO A 245 20.01 -4.53 7.60
N ASN A 246 20.41 -4.02 8.77
CA ASN A 246 19.64 -3.05 9.58
C ASN A 246 18.23 -3.54 10.01
N GLY A 247 17.97 -4.84 9.95
CA GLY A 247 16.67 -5.45 10.18
C GLY A 247 16.07 -5.19 11.56
N ARG A 248 16.89 -5.22 12.62
CA ARG A 248 16.45 -4.91 14.00
C ARG A 248 16.02 -3.45 14.15
N ALA A 249 16.80 -2.52 13.58
CA ALA A 249 16.46 -1.10 13.59
C ALA A 249 15.19 -0.83 12.76
N TYR A 250 15.03 -1.53 11.63
CA TYR A 250 13.80 -1.45 10.85
C TYR A 250 12.61 -2.03 11.62
N TYR A 251 12.77 -3.15 12.31
CA TYR A 251 11.71 -3.74 13.15
C TYR A 251 11.26 -2.79 14.27
N GLN A 252 12.20 -2.14 14.96
CA GLN A 252 11.88 -1.07 15.90
C GLN A 252 11.09 0.06 15.23
N SER A 253 11.48 0.48 14.02
CA SER A 253 10.71 1.50 13.30
C SER A 253 9.27 1.07 12.98
N ARG A 254 9.03 -0.23 12.78
CA ARG A 254 7.68 -0.79 12.56
C ARG A 254 6.90 -0.84 13.87
N VAL A 255 7.54 -1.19 14.98
CA VAL A 255 6.95 -1.09 16.32
C VAL A 255 6.49 0.34 16.57
N ASP A 256 7.36 1.33 16.38
CA ASP A 256 7.03 2.75 16.54
C ASP A 256 5.87 3.17 15.61
N TYR A 257 5.88 2.72 14.35
CA TYR A 257 4.87 3.07 13.36
C TYR A 257 3.48 2.49 13.69
N TYR A 258 3.40 1.18 14.00
CA TYR A 258 2.13 0.50 14.22
C TYR A 258 1.56 0.70 15.63
N SER A 259 2.42 0.81 16.64
CA SER A 259 1.96 1.04 18.01
C SER A 259 1.77 2.52 18.32
N THR A 260 2.44 3.43 17.60
CA THR A 260 2.57 4.86 17.94
C THR A 260 3.14 5.13 19.35
N LEU A 261 3.71 4.10 19.98
CA LEU A 261 4.29 4.13 21.31
C LEU A 261 5.81 4.00 21.21
N LYS A 262 6.50 4.54 22.21
CA LYS A 262 7.96 4.36 22.37
C LYS A 262 8.22 3.15 23.26
N LEU A 263 7.97 1.96 22.72
CA LEU A 263 8.23 0.68 23.37
C LEU A 263 9.23 -0.13 22.55
N SER A 264 10.08 -0.89 23.22
CA SER A 264 10.92 -1.90 22.57
C SER A 264 10.11 -3.14 22.16
N PRO A 265 10.56 -3.89 21.14
CA PRO A 265 10.09 -5.23 20.84
C PRO A 265 9.96 -6.13 22.06
N GLU A 266 10.96 -6.09 22.95
CA GLU A 266 11.04 -6.92 24.14
C GLU A 266 9.94 -6.56 25.15
N GLU A 267 9.70 -5.26 25.39
CA GLU A 267 8.59 -4.80 26.24
C GLU A 267 7.22 -5.21 25.68
N ILE A 268 7.04 -5.08 24.37
CA ILE A 268 5.79 -5.52 23.71
C ILE A 268 5.62 -7.03 23.81
N HIS A 269 6.69 -7.79 23.62
CA HIS A 269 6.65 -9.24 23.74
C HIS A 269 6.26 -9.66 25.15
N GLN A 270 6.89 -9.08 26.18
CA GLN A 270 6.57 -9.38 27.57
C GLN A 270 5.12 -9.02 27.91
N LYS A 271 4.66 -7.82 27.52
CA LYS A 271 3.24 -7.45 27.68
C LYS A 271 2.30 -8.44 26.99
N GLY A 272 2.66 -8.93 25.81
CA GLY A 272 1.89 -9.95 25.11
C GLY A 272 1.79 -11.25 25.89
N LEU A 273 2.89 -11.73 26.48
CA LEU A 273 2.90 -12.93 27.33
C LEU A 273 2.01 -12.75 28.56
N ASP A 274 2.11 -11.59 29.22
CA ASP A 274 1.30 -11.26 30.39
C ASP A 274 -0.20 -11.22 30.05
N GLU A 275 -0.57 -10.62 28.92
CA GLU A 275 -1.96 -10.56 28.45
C GLU A 275 -2.50 -11.93 28.03
N VAL A 276 -1.67 -12.79 27.40
CA VAL A 276 -2.06 -14.18 27.08
C VAL A 276 -2.37 -14.93 28.37
N ALA A 277 -1.53 -14.83 29.40
CA ALA A 277 -1.77 -15.47 30.69
C ALA A 277 -3.06 -14.94 31.35
N ARG A 278 -3.25 -13.61 31.38
CA ARG A 278 -4.43 -12.97 31.95
C ARG A 278 -5.73 -13.37 31.25
N ILE A 279 -5.74 -13.39 29.91
CA ILE A 279 -6.92 -13.78 29.12
C ILE A 279 -7.21 -15.27 29.31
N LYS A 280 -6.19 -16.13 29.32
CA LYS A 280 -6.36 -17.56 29.55
C LYS A 280 -7.00 -17.84 30.92
N ALA A 281 -6.55 -17.17 31.98
CA ALA A 281 -7.15 -17.31 33.32
C ALA A 281 -8.64 -16.94 33.31
N LYS A 282 -9.01 -15.83 32.66
CA LYS A 282 -10.42 -15.45 32.50
C LYS A 282 -11.25 -16.47 31.71
N MET A 283 -10.67 -17.08 30.69
CA MET A 283 -11.35 -18.14 29.95
C MET A 283 -11.56 -19.38 30.81
N GLU A 284 -10.61 -19.73 31.68
CA GLU A 284 -10.75 -20.84 32.64
C GLU A 284 -11.86 -20.57 33.67
N GLU A 285 -11.99 -19.33 34.17
CA GLU A 285 -13.12 -18.92 35.03
C GLU A 285 -14.47 -19.14 34.32
N ILE A 286 -14.59 -18.73 33.06
CA ILE A 286 -15.83 -18.92 32.27
C ILE A 286 -16.14 -20.41 32.06
N ILE A 287 -15.13 -21.23 31.76
CA ILE A 287 -15.29 -22.69 31.60
C ILE A 287 -15.91 -23.32 32.86
N GLN A 288 -15.47 -22.87 34.04
CA GLN A 288 -16.02 -23.31 35.32
C GLN A 288 -17.45 -22.81 35.50
N GLU A 289 -17.71 -21.53 35.23
CA GLU A 289 -19.04 -20.90 35.36
C GLU A 289 -20.11 -21.63 34.52
N VAL A 290 -19.77 -21.97 33.27
CA VAL A 290 -20.68 -22.71 32.37
C VAL A 290 -20.71 -24.22 32.62
N ASN A 291 -20.00 -24.68 33.66
CA ASN A 291 -19.94 -26.08 34.09
C ASN A 291 -19.49 -27.07 32.99
N PHE A 292 -18.69 -26.62 32.02
CA PHE A 292 -18.20 -27.48 30.96
C PHE A 292 -17.29 -28.58 31.52
N LYS A 293 -17.47 -29.82 31.06
CA LYS A 293 -16.69 -30.99 31.49
C LYS A 293 -15.69 -31.34 30.40
N GLY A 294 -14.41 -31.10 30.67
CA GLY A 294 -13.32 -31.40 29.75
C GLY A 294 -12.13 -30.47 29.94
N THR A 295 -11.13 -30.64 29.10
CA THR A 295 -9.95 -29.79 29.00
C THR A 295 -10.26 -28.47 28.32
N PHE A 296 -9.40 -27.47 28.52
CA PHE A 296 -9.47 -26.20 27.79
C PHE A 296 -9.50 -26.40 26.26
N LYS A 297 -8.70 -27.33 25.74
CA LYS A 297 -8.67 -27.65 24.31
C LYS A 297 -10.00 -28.21 23.82
N GLU A 298 -10.63 -29.09 24.60
CA GLU A 298 -11.95 -29.64 24.30
C GLU A 298 -13.03 -28.57 24.35
N PHE A 299 -12.95 -27.62 25.30
CA PHE A 299 -13.87 -26.48 25.32
C PHE A 299 -13.77 -25.62 24.06
N ILE A 300 -12.55 -25.31 23.61
CA ILE A 300 -12.34 -24.58 22.35
C ILE A 300 -12.83 -25.38 21.15
N MET A 301 -12.64 -26.71 21.14
CA MET A 301 -13.19 -27.57 20.09
C MET A 301 -14.71 -27.60 20.11
N PHE A 302 -15.34 -27.63 21.28
CA PHE A 302 -16.80 -27.55 21.44
C PHE A 302 -17.32 -26.24 20.85
N LEU A 303 -16.74 -25.09 21.22
CA LEU A 303 -17.12 -23.78 20.65
C LEU A 303 -16.93 -23.69 19.13
N ARG A 304 -15.91 -24.37 18.59
CA ARG A 304 -15.60 -24.37 17.15
C ARG A 304 -16.43 -25.33 16.31
N ASN A 305 -17.00 -26.37 16.90
CA ASN A 305 -17.58 -27.47 16.12
C ASN A 305 -19.04 -27.74 16.46
N ASP A 306 -19.52 -27.33 17.63
CA ASP A 306 -20.90 -27.62 18.00
C ASP A 306 -21.86 -26.83 17.09
N PRO A 307 -22.79 -27.50 16.38
CA PRO A 307 -23.74 -26.86 15.49
C PRO A 307 -24.58 -25.76 16.15
N GLN A 308 -24.73 -25.76 17.48
CA GLN A 308 -25.48 -24.73 18.19
C GLN A 308 -24.89 -23.32 18.04
N PHE A 309 -23.60 -23.20 17.72
CA PHE A 309 -22.92 -21.91 17.52
C PHE A 309 -22.95 -21.41 16.08
N TYR A 310 -23.58 -22.15 15.16
CA TYR A 310 -23.58 -21.85 13.73
C TYR A 310 -24.99 -21.58 13.21
N ALA A 311 -25.14 -20.46 12.49
CA ALA A 311 -26.34 -20.20 11.70
C ALA A 311 -26.44 -21.23 10.56
N LYS A 312 -27.66 -21.71 10.28
CA LYS A 312 -27.91 -22.75 9.27
C LYS A 312 -28.15 -22.18 7.88
N THR A 313 -28.48 -20.90 7.78
CA THR A 313 -28.72 -20.21 6.51
C THR A 313 -28.04 -18.84 6.45
N PRO A 314 -27.74 -18.31 5.26
CA PRO A 314 -27.21 -16.95 5.10
C PRO A 314 -28.12 -15.88 5.71
N GLU A 315 -29.44 -16.06 5.60
CA GLU A 315 -30.41 -15.12 6.15
C GLU A 315 -30.43 -15.15 7.69
N GLU A 316 -30.30 -16.33 8.28
CA GLU A 316 -30.17 -16.48 9.73
C GLU A 316 -28.90 -15.79 10.24
N LEU A 317 -27.75 -16.00 9.56
CA LEU A 317 -26.49 -15.34 9.90
C LEU A 317 -26.64 -13.81 9.87
N LEU A 318 -27.25 -13.28 8.81
CA LEU A 318 -27.49 -11.84 8.67
C LEU A 318 -28.41 -11.31 9.76
N LYS A 319 -29.45 -12.07 10.14
CA LYS A 319 -30.35 -11.70 11.24
C LYS A 319 -29.61 -11.65 12.58
N HIS A 320 -28.79 -12.63 12.90
CA HIS A 320 -27.97 -12.63 14.12
C HIS A 320 -27.01 -11.44 14.16
N ALA A 321 -26.25 -11.22 13.08
CA ALA A 321 -25.30 -10.11 12.99
C ALA A 321 -25.99 -8.74 13.16
N ARG A 322 -27.12 -8.53 12.46
CA ARG A 322 -27.93 -7.30 12.57
C ARG A 322 -28.48 -7.09 13.98
N ASN A 323 -28.92 -8.15 14.64
CA ASN A 323 -29.47 -8.05 16.00
C ASN A 323 -28.38 -7.67 17.01
N ILE A 324 -27.18 -8.24 16.89
CA ILE A 324 -26.03 -7.86 17.71
C ILE A 324 -25.66 -6.40 17.45
N ALA A 325 -25.55 -5.99 16.19
CA ALA A 325 -25.20 -4.63 15.80
C ALA A 325 -26.23 -3.56 16.22
N LYS A 326 -27.47 -3.93 16.51
CA LYS A 326 -28.50 -3.03 17.07
C LYS A 326 -28.47 -2.92 18.60
N LYS A 327 -27.74 -3.81 19.27
CA LYS A 327 -27.65 -3.88 20.74
C LYS A 327 -26.34 -3.29 21.28
N LEU A 328 -25.27 -3.37 20.47
CA LEU A 328 -24.05 -2.59 20.65
C LEU A 328 -24.32 -1.14 20.21
#